data_AF-A0A817JZ31-F1
#
_entry.id   AF-A0A817JZ31-F1
#
_cell.length_a   1.000
_cell.length_b   1.000
_cell.length_c   1.000
_cell.angle_alpha   90.00
_cell.angle_beta   90.00
_cell.angle_gamma   90.00
#
_symmetry.space_group_name_H-M   'P 1'
#
loop_
_entity.id
_entity.type
_entity.pdbx_description
1 polymer ?
#
loop_
_entity_poly.entity_id
_entity_poly.type
_entity_poly.pdbx_seq_one_letter_code
_entity_poly.pdbx_strand_id
1 'polypeptide(L)'
;MNTENHLSWTFMGNIVYDTFQGSNHSAFKSDAVNVSVSFSNNVYYNPYGSSLLFGIQQTSFSEWQKTGQDNGSVIADPLFVGDVNQCDFFTIQSNSPAAKLGFTNITKLSMWTPGCSTNDVNDDNQFYHW
;
A
#
# COMPACT_ATOMS: atom_id res chain seq x y z
N MET A 1 -0.37 37.73 -6.27
CA MET A 1 -1.36 36.71 -5.87
C MET A 1 -0.57 35.57 -5.26
N ASN A 2 -0.73 35.31 -3.97
CA ASN A 2 -0.04 34.20 -3.31
C ASN A 2 -0.80 32.91 -3.68
N THR A 3 -0.19 32.06 -4.50
CA THR A 3 -0.63 30.67 -4.68
C THR A 3 -0.21 29.89 -3.44
N GLU A 4 -1.06 29.91 -2.42
CA GLU A 4 -0.96 29.05 -1.26
C GLU A 4 -1.06 27.59 -1.74
N ASN A 5 0.05 26.86 -1.68
CA ASN A 5 0.23 25.50 -2.18
C ASN A 5 0.06 24.52 -1.00
N HIS A 6 -1.19 24.20 -0.64
CA HIS A 6 -1.47 23.36 0.53
C HIS A 6 -2.38 22.19 0.16
N LEU A 7 -1.77 21.00 0.04
CA LEU A 7 -2.03 19.83 0.87
C LEU A 7 -0.95 18.79 0.53
N SER A 8 0.04 18.69 1.43
CA SER A 8 1.13 17.71 1.35
C SER A 8 0.85 16.59 2.33
N TRP A 9 0.76 15.36 1.82
CA TRP A 9 0.71 14.16 2.65
C TRP A 9 1.86 13.22 2.29
N THR A 10 2.28 12.43 3.27
CA THR A 10 3.35 11.45 3.11
C THR A 10 2.77 10.05 3.11
N PHE A 11 3.11 9.25 2.10
CA PHE A 11 2.80 7.83 2.06
C PHE A 11 4.11 7.06 2.27
N MET A 12 4.43 6.84 3.54
CA MET A 12 5.72 6.27 3.95
C MET A 12 5.52 5.05 4.84
N GLY A 13 6.34 4.01 4.62
CA GLY A 13 6.38 2.85 5.51
C GLY A 13 5.10 2.00 5.43
N ASN A 14 4.56 1.80 4.23
CA ASN A 14 3.37 0.98 4.00
C ASN A 14 3.72 -0.35 3.33
N ILE A 15 2.97 -1.41 3.62
CA ILE A 15 2.93 -2.62 2.79
C ILE A 15 1.62 -2.59 2.02
N VAL A 16 1.71 -2.50 0.69
CA VAL A 16 0.57 -2.54 -0.23
C VAL A 16 0.52 -3.93 -0.85
N TYR A 17 -0.37 -4.78 -0.31
CA TYR A 17 -0.66 -6.11 -0.83
C TYR A 17 -1.89 -6.02 -1.74
N ASP A 18 -1.67 -5.94 -3.04
CA ASP A 18 -2.71 -5.76 -4.05
C ASP A 18 -3.04 -7.10 -4.73
N THR A 19 -4.31 -7.51 -4.69
CA THR A 19 -4.78 -8.77 -5.29
C THR A 19 -5.46 -8.58 -6.64
N PHE A 20 -5.35 -7.41 -7.28
CA PHE A 20 -5.94 -7.17 -8.59
C PHE A 20 -5.37 -8.10 -9.66
N GLN A 21 -6.25 -8.63 -10.51
CA GLN A 21 -5.89 -9.46 -11.66
C GLN A 21 -6.32 -8.74 -12.94
N GLY A 22 -5.35 -8.29 -13.73
CA GLY A 22 -5.63 -7.57 -14.98
C GLY A 22 -4.46 -6.73 -15.45
N SER A 23 -4.73 -5.81 -16.38
CA SER A 23 -3.75 -4.87 -16.92
C SER A 23 -4.09 -3.42 -16.55
N ASN A 24 -3.10 -2.54 -16.66
CA ASN A 24 -3.24 -1.10 -16.38
C ASN A 24 -3.73 -0.79 -14.96
N HIS A 25 -3.23 -1.54 -13.96
CA HIS A 25 -3.57 -1.31 -12.57
C HIS A 25 -2.65 -0.26 -11.93
N SER A 26 -3.24 0.73 -11.25
CA SER A 26 -2.50 1.79 -10.59
C SER A 26 -2.33 1.45 -9.11
N ALA A 27 -1.09 1.38 -8.61
CA ALA A 27 -0.85 1.42 -7.17
C ALA A 27 -1.16 2.82 -6.59
N PHE A 28 -0.95 3.86 -7.40
CA PHE A 28 -1.31 5.22 -7.05
C PHE A 28 -1.68 6.01 -8.31
N LYS A 29 -2.77 6.77 -8.23
CA LYS A 29 -3.19 7.74 -9.23
C LYS A 29 -3.73 8.98 -8.52
N SER A 30 -3.13 10.13 -8.79
CA SER A 30 -3.70 11.41 -8.35
C SER A 30 -4.72 11.89 -9.38
N ASP A 31 -5.86 12.38 -8.91
CA ASP A 31 -6.92 13.04 -9.66
C ASP A 31 -6.71 14.57 -9.74
N ALA A 32 -5.83 15.13 -8.92
CA ALA A 32 -5.59 16.55 -8.80
C ALA A 32 -4.16 16.94 -9.24
N VAL A 33 -4.10 17.94 -10.13
CA VAL A 33 -2.85 18.38 -10.80
C VAL A 33 -1.86 19.12 -9.88
N ASN A 34 -2.27 19.47 -8.66
CA ASN A 34 -1.49 20.28 -7.71
C ASN A 34 -1.33 19.63 -6.32
N VAL A 35 -1.45 18.30 -6.22
CA VAL A 35 -1.20 17.60 -4.96
C VAL A 35 0.25 17.13 -4.92
N SER A 36 0.97 17.51 -3.87
CA SER A 36 2.32 17.02 -3.61
C SER A 36 2.27 15.91 -2.57
N VAL A 37 2.31 14.65 -3.02
CA VAL A 37 2.43 13.49 -2.14
C VAL A 37 3.86 12.98 -2.21
N SER A 38 4.49 12.76 -1.05
CA SER A 38 5.83 12.17 -0.97
C SER A 38 5.73 10.70 -0.56
N PHE A 39 6.39 9.83 -1.33
CA PHE A 39 6.39 8.39 -1.10
C PHE A 39 7.79 7.90 -0.72
N SER A 40 7.90 7.02 0.27
CA SER A 40 9.17 6.39 0.63
C SER A 40 9.01 5.12 1.47
N ASN A 41 10.00 4.22 1.40
CA ASN A 41 10.08 3.03 2.25
C ASN A 41 8.80 2.15 2.25
N ASN A 42 8.11 2.07 1.12
CA ASN A 42 6.94 1.22 0.95
C ASN A 42 7.32 -0.13 0.32
N VAL A 43 6.56 -1.19 0.62
CA VAL A 43 6.64 -2.48 -0.05
C VAL A 43 5.37 -2.67 -0.86
N TYR A 44 5.48 -2.82 -2.17
CA TYR A 44 4.37 -3.10 -3.06
C TYR A 44 4.45 -4.55 -3.52
N TYR A 45 3.33 -5.26 -3.52
CA TYR A 45 3.30 -6.64 -4.00
C TYR A 45 1.95 -6.99 -4.57
N ASN A 46 1.96 -7.64 -5.73
CA ASN A 46 0.80 -8.29 -6.30
C ASN A 46 1.13 -9.77 -6.54
N PRO A 47 0.47 -10.72 -5.84
CA PRO A 47 0.81 -12.14 -5.91
C PRO A 47 0.45 -12.78 -7.25
N TYR A 48 -0.36 -12.11 -8.08
CA TYR A 48 -0.73 -12.54 -9.42
C TYR A 48 0.18 -11.95 -10.50
N GLY A 49 1.17 -11.14 -10.12
CA GLY A 49 2.13 -10.54 -11.05
C GLY A 49 1.56 -9.40 -11.89
N SER A 50 0.39 -8.84 -11.54
CA SER A 50 -0.13 -7.66 -12.23
C SER A 50 0.84 -6.48 -12.07
N SER A 51 1.18 -5.84 -13.18
CA SER A 51 2.04 -4.67 -13.18
C SER A 51 1.36 -3.50 -12.48
N LEU A 52 2.11 -2.84 -11.59
CA LEU A 52 1.67 -1.65 -10.88
C LEU A 52 2.18 -0.38 -11.57
N LEU A 53 1.26 0.56 -11.81
CA LEU A 53 1.53 1.87 -12.38
C LEU A 53 1.41 2.97 -11.31
N PHE A 54 2.17 4.04 -11.50
CA PHE A 54 2.33 5.10 -10.49
C PHE A 54 2.14 6.50 -11.07
N GLY A 55 1.55 7.38 -10.24
CA GLY A 55 1.43 8.80 -10.51
C GLY A 55 0.41 9.15 -11.60
N ILE A 56 0.31 10.45 -11.91
CA ILE A 56 -0.64 10.96 -12.91
C ILE A 56 -0.35 10.38 -14.30
N GLN A 57 0.93 10.19 -14.63
CA GLN A 57 1.39 9.69 -15.93
C GLN A 57 1.29 8.17 -16.06
N GLN A 58 0.90 7.45 -15.00
CA GLN A 58 0.74 5.99 -15.01
C GLN A 58 2.00 5.27 -15.51
N THR A 59 3.14 5.66 -14.95
CA THR A 59 4.45 5.15 -15.35
C THR A 59 4.82 3.89 -14.56
N SER A 60 5.86 3.18 -15.02
CA SER A 60 6.42 2.06 -14.26
C SER A 60 7.05 2.54 -12.95
N PHE A 61 7.22 1.63 -11.99
CA PHE A 61 7.89 1.93 -10.72
C PHE A 61 9.30 2.50 -10.90
N SER A 62 10.07 2.00 -11.86
CA SER A 62 11.41 2.52 -12.14
C SER A 62 11.41 3.96 -12.64
N GLU A 63 10.46 4.32 -13.51
CA GLU A 63 10.31 5.70 -13.97
C GLU A 63 9.78 6.60 -12.86
N TRP A 64 8.88 6.10 -12.02
CA TRP A 64 8.40 6.80 -10.83
C TRP A 64 9.54 7.12 -9.87
N GLN A 65 10.42 6.16 -9.58
CA GLN A 65 11.58 6.38 -8.71
C GLN A 65 12.57 7.43 -9.27
N LYS A 66 12.71 7.53 -10.60
CA LYS A 66 13.53 8.58 -11.22
C LYS A 66 13.00 10.00 -10.97
N THR A 67 11.72 10.14 -10.61
CA THR A 67 11.15 11.45 -10.21
C THR A 67 11.51 11.86 -8.79
N GLY A 68 12.25 11.02 -8.05
CA GLY A 68 12.60 11.23 -6.64
C GLY A 68 11.58 10.66 -5.65
N GLN A 69 10.54 9.97 -6.15
CA GLN A 69 9.49 9.35 -5.35
C GLN A 69 9.83 7.91 -5.00
N ASP A 70 9.17 7.38 -3.97
CA ASP A 70 9.32 5.99 -3.52
C ASP A 70 10.78 5.60 -3.27
N ASN A 71 11.55 6.54 -2.72
CA ASN A 71 12.93 6.28 -2.35
C ASN A 71 12.98 5.24 -1.23
N GLY A 72 13.82 4.22 -1.40
CA GLY A 72 13.88 3.07 -0.49
C GLY A 72 12.67 2.12 -0.55
N SER A 73 11.65 2.41 -1.36
CA SER A 73 10.54 1.49 -1.60
C SER A 73 10.94 0.37 -2.56
N VAL A 74 10.20 -0.74 -2.53
CA VAL A 74 10.46 -1.93 -3.37
C VAL A 74 9.18 -2.57 -3.86
N ILE A 75 9.23 -3.23 -5.03
CA ILE A 75 8.22 -4.21 -5.46
C ILE A 75 8.76 -5.60 -5.14
N ALA A 76 8.23 -6.25 -4.10
CA ALA A 76 8.66 -7.58 -3.66
C ALA A 76 7.67 -8.19 -2.67
N ASP A 77 7.63 -9.53 -2.61
CA ASP A 77 6.80 -10.26 -1.65
C ASP A 77 7.17 -9.85 -0.19
N PRO A 78 6.21 -9.37 0.62
CA PRO A 78 6.46 -9.00 2.02
C PRO A 78 6.68 -10.21 2.94
N LEU A 79 6.51 -11.44 2.44
CA LEU A 79 6.71 -12.70 3.14
C LEU A 79 5.91 -12.78 4.45
N PHE A 80 4.61 -12.53 4.38
CA PHE A 80 3.72 -12.76 5.51
C PHE A 80 3.77 -14.23 5.94
N VAL A 81 3.78 -14.45 7.25
CA VAL A 81 3.76 -15.80 7.84
C VAL A 81 2.31 -16.29 8.04
N GLY A 82 1.38 -15.35 8.27
CA GLY A 82 -0.05 -15.62 8.37
C GLY A 82 -0.70 -15.95 7.03
N ASP A 83 -1.90 -16.54 7.09
CA ASP A 83 -2.73 -16.77 5.90
C ASP A 83 -3.37 -15.46 5.42
N VAL A 84 -2.79 -14.91 4.35
CA VAL A 84 -3.24 -13.67 3.71
C VAL A 84 -4.69 -13.74 3.21
N ASN A 85 -5.19 -14.93 2.83
CA ASN A 85 -6.59 -15.09 2.40
C ASN A 85 -7.58 -15.00 3.57
N GLN A 86 -7.07 -15.13 4.80
CA GLN A 86 -7.82 -14.92 6.04
C GLN A 86 -7.50 -13.57 6.68
N CYS A 87 -6.89 -12.66 5.93
CA CYS A 87 -6.50 -11.33 6.39
C CYS A 87 -5.51 -11.35 7.58
N ASP A 88 -4.61 -12.33 7.61
CA ASP A 88 -3.57 -12.43 8.63
C ASP A 88 -2.24 -11.79 8.17
N PHE A 89 -2.08 -10.50 8.46
CA PHE A 89 -0.95 -9.67 8.01
C PHE A 89 -0.05 -9.18 9.17
N PHE A 90 -0.11 -9.82 10.33
CA PHE A 90 0.52 -9.31 11.57
C PHE A 90 2.00 -9.66 11.70
N THR A 91 2.44 -10.66 10.94
CA THR A 91 3.77 -11.25 11.07
C THR A 91 4.41 -11.45 9.72
N ILE A 92 5.69 -11.09 9.62
CA ILE A 92 6.53 -11.23 8.44
C ILE A 92 7.77 -12.08 8.78
N GLN A 93 8.32 -12.74 7.77
CA GLN A 93 9.60 -13.44 7.92
C GLN A 93 10.73 -12.44 8.18
N SER A 94 11.75 -12.85 8.95
CA SER A 94 12.87 -11.99 9.33
C SER A 94 13.72 -11.52 8.14
N ASN A 95 13.73 -12.28 7.04
CA ASN A 95 14.43 -11.93 5.80
C ASN A 95 13.57 -11.09 4.83
N SER A 96 12.36 -10.69 5.22
CA SER A 96 11.45 -10.00 4.32
C SER A 96 11.93 -8.59 3.95
N PRO A 97 11.52 -8.07 2.78
CA PRO A 97 11.78 -6.68 2.41
C PRO A 97 11.20 -5.69 3.42
N ALA A 98 10.03 -5.98 3.99
CA ALA A 98 9.43 -5.16 5.03
C ALA A 98 10.30 -5.15 6.31
N ALA A 99 10.83 -6.30 6.74
CA ALA A 99 11.71 -6.35 7.92
C ALA A 99 12.98 -5.49 7.70
N LYS A 100 13.53 -5.49 6.48
CA LYS A 100 14.68 -4.63 6.11
C LYS A 100 14.35 -3.13 6.15
N LEU A 101 13.09 -2.78 5.98
CA LEU A 101 12.58 -1.41 6.10
C LEU A 101 12.15 -1.04 7.53
N GLY A 102 12.33 -1.95 8.49
CA GLY A 102 12.08 -1.69 9.92
C GLY A 102 10.69 -2.09 10.41
N PHE A 103 9.90 -2.80 9.61
CA PHE A 103 8.61 -3.32 10.07
C PHE A 103 8.81 -4.37 11.16
N THR A 104 7.97 -4.30 12.20
CA THR A 104 7.99 -5.21 13.33
C THR A 104 6.70 -5.99 13.45
N ASN A 105 6.80 -7.27 13.78
CA ASN A 105 5.65 -8.12 14.05
C ASN A 105 4.81 -7.58 15.21
N ILE A 106 3.49 -7.65 15.07
CA ILE A 106 2.55 -7.30 16.12
C ILE A 106 1.71 -8.53 16.51
N THR A 107 1.12 -8.49 17.69
CA THR A 107 0.24 -9.57 18.14
C THR A 107 -1.16 -9.37 17.59
N LYS A 108 -1.70 -10.40 16.92
CA LYS A 108 -3.11 -10.44 16.52
C LYS A 108 -3.99 -10.45 17.76
N LEU A 109 -4.81 -9.42 17.92
CA LEU A 109 -5.76 -9.34 19.02
C LEU A 109 -6.93 -10.30 18.75
N SER A 110 -7.41 -10.97 19.80
CA SER A 110 -8.48 -11.98 19.71
C SER A 110 -9.80 -11.43 19.17
N MET A 111 -10.01 -10.12 19.25
CA MET A 111 -11.20 -9.43 18.71
C MET A 111 -11.16 -9.25 17.19
N TRP A 112 -10.02 -9.42 16.53
CA TRP A 112 -9.96 -9.36 15.07
C TRP A 112 -10.39 -10.72 14.53
N THR A 113 -11.60 -10.75 13.98
CA THR A 113 -12.21 -11.96 13.45
C THR A 113 -11.37 -12.56 12.32
N PRO A 114 -11.23 -13.90 12.25
CA PRO A 114 -10.65 -14.56 11.09
C PRO A 114 -11.45 -14.24 9.82
N GLY A 115 -10.74 -14.05 8.71
CA GLY A 115 -11.34 -13.86 7.39
C GLY A 115 -11.30 -12.41 6.92
N CYS A 116 -11.15 -12.25 5.61
CA CYS A 116 -11.40 -10.98 4.95
C CYS A 116 -12.91 -10.82 4.79
N SER A 117 -13.55 -9.99 5.62
CA SER A 117 -14.93 -9.58 5.33
C SER A 117 -14.92 -8.75 4.06
N THR A 118 -15.16 -9.39 2.91
CA THR A 118 -15.34 -8.70 1.61
C THR A 118 -16.78 -8.22 1.42
N ASN A 119 -17.67 -8.58 2.35
CA ASN A 119 -19.01 -8.06 2.38
C ASN A 119 -18.96 -6.69 3.04
N ASP A 120 -18.70 -5.66 2.24
CA ASP A 120 -19.36 -4.38 2.48
C ASP A 120 -20.86 -4.67 2.39
N VAL A 121 -21.44 -5.11 3.51
CA VAL A 121 -22.89 -5.02 3.66
C VAL A 121 -23.14 -3.53 3.62
N ASN A 122 -23.73 -3.03 2.53
CA ASN A 122 -24.28 -1.68 2.41
C ASN A 122 -25.46 -1.53 3.40
N ASP A 123 -25.22 -1.79 4.67
CA ASP A 123 -26.04 -1.29 5.75
C ASP A 123 -25.41 0.06 6.10
N ASP A 124 -26.06 1.13 5.67
CA ASP A 124 -25.70 2.56 5.78
C ASP A 124 -25.42 3.07 7.22
N ASN A 125 -24.96 2.25 8.17
CA ASN A 125 -24.88 2.61 9.58
C ASN A 125 -23.76 1.93 10.39
N GLN A 126 -22.61 1.61 9.81
CA GLN A 126 -21.48 1.13 10.63
C GLN A 126 -20.15 1.80 10.28
N PHE A 127 -20.09 3.12 10.47
CA PHE A 127 -18.81 3.78 10.73
C PHE A 127 -18.39 3.47 12.17
N TYR A 128 -17.46 2.53 12.36
CA TYR A 128 -16.65 2.54 13.57
C TYR A 128 -15.64 3.68 13.43
N HIS A 129 -15.83 4.73 14.22
CA HIS A 129 -14.86 5.80 14.38
C HIS A 129 -13.63 5.26 15.13
N TRP A 130 -12.44 5.53 14.60
CA TRP A 130 -11.16 5.48 15.30
C TRP A 130 -10.71 6.91 15.64
#